data_AF-A0A9W8BM16-F1
#
_entry.id   AF-A0A9W8BM16-F1
#
_cell.length_a   1.000
_cell.length_b   1.000
_cell.length_c   1.000
_cell.angle_alpha   90.00
_cell.angle_beta   90.00
_cell.angle_gamma   90.00
#
_symmetry.space_group_name_H-M   'P 1'
#
loop_
_entity.id
_entity.type
_entity.pdbx_description
1 polymer ?
#
loop_
_entity_poly.entity_id
_entity_poly.type
_entity_poly.pdbx_seq_one_letter_code
_entity_poly.pdbx_strand_id
1 'polypeptide(L)'
;MIVLKRLFSPGAGLYSRCVSRRGIIPSTPVANVPWTQSEQEKLLRLINDEYRDKIDGNLDVLVQHLQNTPINQKSRWTDTEWKRVSEHIRVEYLVPDKRINWDEVGRKFGRSGNAIMQARHVQNQKEQLTEARQLESARSVSATDKKALEDAIISCRDNSHKTDGQHDLDWDAVAKHMKRPLLDTLAIALNSRLPDHTYLEPSLLLKGCNTWTKAQLHRLKMFIRNNYNIDAQVDWDIVALYMHADSVDCAEAYDMMTRTIKMRQSSAAPEAALSSRKATWTADEATQLRKAVAAAEGLTTKPNWTQIAATLGGNRTGVSCRLKWTNLISQEQALDASASWTEPEIALLETTLASAARYEGIVPKLKLLLPKKTVTQIKVRLMSTRVASYCRSMNRKARSNFPELSKLVEHDLRANQGIVDWNKIGASLGIYPSICEAMYQHRTSRALVVSQGKGYKRWTEAEVSRFKVAVDKQLATHGVIKWHVVAYLVGSRNMTQCYNKYRGIMKKSAVASSSSEAAAATAKPADATAAST
;
A
#
# COMPACT_ATOMS: atom_id res chain seq x y z
N MET A 1 -27.31 -35.57 -6.27
CA MET A 1 -27.98 -36.52 -5.36
C MET A 1 -27.80 -36.30 -3.84
N ILE A 2 -27.08 -35.26 -3.35
CA ILE A 2 -26.94 -34.99 -1.89
C ILE A 2 -27.83 -33.83 -1.38
N VAL A 3 -28.42 -33.00 -2.27
CA VAL A 3 -29.18 -31.80 -1.85
C VAL A 3 -30.71 -32.01 -1.75
N LEU A 4 -31.27 -33.10 -2.30
CA LEU A 4 -32.73 -33.30 -2.32
C LEU A 4 -33.36 -33.92 -1.04
N LYS A 5 -32.56 -34.26 -0.02
CA LYS A 5 -33.08 -34.82 1.25
C LYS A 5 -33.49 -33.79 2.30
N ARG A 6 -33.29 -32.48 2.07
CA ARG A 6 -33.55 -31.44 3.09
C ARG A 6 -34.80 -30.58 2.88
N LEU A 7 -35.59 -30.80 1.82
CA LEU A 7 -36.78 -29.99 1.54
C LEU A 7 -38.13 -30.67 1.85
N PHE A 8 -38.14 -31.90 2.34
CA PHE A 8 -39.39 -32.57 2.72
C PHE A 8 -39.25 -33.25 4.09
N SER A 9 -39.65 -32.51 5.14
CA SER A 9 -40.09 -33.06 6.42
C SER A 9 -41.45 -32.45 6.76
N PRO A 10 -42.50 -33.25 6.96
CA PRO A 10 -43.75 -32.78 7.55
C PRO A 10 -43.65 -32.91 9.08
N GLY A 11 -43.85 -31.82 9.82
CA GLY A 11 -43.86 -31.89 11.29
C GLY A 11 -44.04 -30.56 11.99
N ALA A 12 -45.28 -30.08 12.08
CA ALA A 12 -45.75 -29.27 13.21
C ALA A 12 -46.86 -30.07 13.91
N GLY A 13 -46.58 -30.52 15.13
CA GLY A 13 -47.42 -31.44 15.88
C GLY A 13 -48.44 -30.72 16.77
N LEU A 14 -49.58 -31.39 16.96
CA LEU A 14 -50.42 -31.28 18.16
C LEU A 14 -50.88 -32.68 18.57
N TYR A 15 -50.56 -33.02 19.82
CA TYR A 15 -51.14 -34.03 20.74
C TYR A 15 -52.04 -35.16 20.19
N SER A 16 -51.65 -36.42 20.42
CA SER A 16 -52.21 -37.32 21.47
C SER A 16 -51.97 -38.81 21.16
N ARG A 17 -52.10 -39.64 22.21
CA ARG A 17 -51.76 -41.06 22.38
C ARG A 17 -52.26 -42.05 21.31
N CYS A 18 -51.44 -43.06 20.96
CA CYS A 18 -51.67 -44.51 21.16
C CYS A 18 -50.81 -45.44 20.26
N VAL A 19 -50.16 -46.41 20.90
CA VAL A 19 -49.94 -47.84 20.55
C VAL A 19 -49.71 -48.29 19.08
N SER A 20 -48.50 -48.82 18.84
CA SER A 20 -48.11 -50.06 18.11
C SER A 20 -48.78 -50.47 16.79
N ARG A 21 -47.99 -50.58 15.69
CA ARG A 21 -47.69 -51.84 14.94
C ARG A 21 -46.99 -51.57 13.60
N ARG A 22 -46.15 -52.55 13.22
CA ARG A 22 -45.47 -52.69 11.91
C ARG A 22 -46.49 -52.81 10.77
N GLY A 23 -46.17 -52.19 9.62
CA GLY A 23 -46.87 -52.40 8.36
C GLY A 23 -45.99 -51.96 7.17
N ILE A 24 -45.76 -52.90 6.26
CA ILE A 24 -45.05 -52.74 4.98
C ILE A 24 -45.95 -51.90 4.04
N ILE A 25 -45.40 -50.87 3.39
CA ILE A 25 -46.11 -50.09 2.36
C ILE A 25 -45.59 -50.50 0.97
N PRO A 26 -46.46 -50.85 0.01
CA PRO A 26 -46.06 -51.15 -1.36
C PRO A 26 -45.79 -49.86 -2.15
N SER A 27 -44.73 -49.88 -2.97
CA SER A 27 -44.37 -48.79 -3.86
C SER A 27 -45.32 -48.72 -5.06
N THR A 28 -46.16 -47.68 -5.12
CA THR A 28 -46.83 -47.28 -6.36
C THR A 28 -45.94 -46.34 -7.17
N PRO A 29 -45.97 -46.41 -8.51
CA PRO A 29 -45.18 -45.52 -9.37
C PRO A 29 -45.73 -44.09 -9.26
N VAL A 30 -44.86 -43.14 -8.90
CA VAL A 30 -45.19 -41.72 -8.82
C VAL A 30 -45.55 -41.22 -10.22
N ALA A 31 -46.81 -40.85 -10.42
CA ALA A 31 -47.26 -40.21 -11.64
C ALA A 31 -46.45 -38.92 -11.89
N ASN A 32 -46.03 -38.71 -13.13
CA ASN A 32 -45.28 -37.54 -13.57
C ASN A 32 -46.14 -36.28 -13.42
N VAL A 33 -46.01 -35.59 -12.28
CA VAL A 33 -46.62 -34.27 -12.08
C VAL A 33 -45.73 -33.22 -12.76
N PRO A 34 -46.26 -32.43 -13.71
CA PRO A 34 -45.52 -31.34 -14.33
C PRO A 34 -45.21 -30.23 -13.31
N TRP A 35 -44.09 -29.54 -13.50
CA TRP A 35 -43.68 -28.45 -12.61
C TRP A 35 -44.67 -27.28 -12.68
N THR A 36 -44.98 -26.68 -11.53
CA THR A 36 -45.70 -25.41 -11.50
C THR A 36 -44.78 -24.24 -11.90
N GLN A 37 -45.33 -23.18 -12.46
CA GLN A 37 -44.57 -21.98 -12.86
C GLN A 37 -43.80 -21.36 -11.67
N SER A 38 -44.39 -21.41 -10.47
CA SER A 38 -43.75 -20.93 -9.23
C SER A 38 -42.48 -21.72 -8.87
N GLU A 39 -42.51 -23.04 -9.04
CA GLU A 39 -41.34 -23.89 -8.78
C GLU A 39 -40.22 -23.64 -9.80
N GLN A 40 -40.57 -23.33 -11.05
CA GLN A 40 -39.61 -22.97 -12.09
C GLN A 40 -38.92 -21.63 -11.79
N GLU A 41 -39.67 -20.61 -11.42
CA GLU A 41 -39.11 -19.32 -11.03
C GLU A 41 -38.20 -19.43 -9.79
N LYS A 42 -38.58 -20.30 -8.84
CA LYS A 42 -37.79 -20.55 -7.65
C LYS A 42 -36.46 -21.25 -7.97
N LEU A 43 -36.46 -22.22 -8.88
CA LEU A 43 -35.24 -22.88 -9.36
C LEU A 43 -34.34 -21.91 -10.13
N LEU A 44 -34.90 -21.08 -11.01
CA LEU A 44 -34.15 -20.09 -11.79
C LEU A 44 -33.46 -19.06 -10.88
N ARG A 45 -34.14 -18.58 -9.83
CA ARG A 45 -33.50 -17.71 -8.82
C ARG A 45 -32.36 -18.41 -8.11
N LEU A 46 -32.56 -19.66 -7.70
CA LEU A 46 -31.56 -20.43 -6.97
C LEU A 46 -30.30 -20.68 -7.84
N ILE A 47 -30.49 -20.96 -9.13
CA ILE A 47 -29.39 -21.12 -10.10
C ILE A 47 -28.64 -19.79 -10.29
N ASN A 48 -29.37 -18.69 -10.48
CA ASN A 48 -28.77 -17.36 -10.68
C ASN A 48 -28.07 -16.82 -9.42
N ASP A 49 -28.58 -17.10 -8.24
CA ASP A 49 -28.03 -16.55 -7.00
C ASP A 49 -26.81 -17.36 -6.51
N GLU A 50 -26.81 -18.67 -6.72
CA GLU A 50 -25.83 -19.56 -6.09
C GLU A 50 -24.71 -20.06 -7.03
N TYR A 51 -24.97 -20.09 -8.35
CA TYR A 51 -24.08 -20.73 -9.34
C TYR A 51 -23.59 -19.80 -10.44
N ARG A 52 -24.12 -18.57 -10.56
CA ARG A 52 -23.75 -17.61 -11.62
C ARG A 52 -22.27 -17.27 -11.69
N ASP A 53 -21.60 -17.25 -10.55
CA ASP A 53 -20.18 -16.90 -10.46
C ASP A 53 -19.26 -18.14 -10.37
N LYS A 54 -19.82 -19.35 -10.39
CA LYS A 54 -19.09 -20.61 -10.19
C LYS A 54 -18.96 -21.46 -11.45
N ILE A 55 -19.75 -21.18 -12.48
CA ILE A 55 -19.73 -21.91 -13.74
C ILE A 55 -19.25 -20.96 -14.84
N ASP A 56 -18.04 -21.18 -15.34
CA ASP A 56 -17.50 -20.42 -16.47
C ASP A 56 -18.24 -20.81 -17.77
N GLY A 57 -19.17 -19.96 -18.20
CA GLY A 57 -19.81 -20.00 -19.52
C GLY A 57 -21.25 -20.55 -19.58
N ASN A 58 -22.07 -19.86 -20.39
CA ASN A 58 -23.39 -20.27 -20.92
C ASN A 58 -24.52 -20.64 -19.94
N LEU A 59 -24.52 -20.07 -18.73
CA LEU A 59 -25.71 -20.11 -17.87
C LEU A 59 -26.93 -19.46 -18.55
N ASP A 60 -26.72 -18.39 -19.32
CA ASP A 60 -27.79 -17.69 -20.04
C ASP A 60 -28.44 -18.56 -21.13
N VAL A 61 -27.67 -19.45 -21.78
CA VAL A 61 -28.20 -20.41 -22.78
C VAL A 61 -29.01 -21.50 -22.10
N LEU A 62 -28.57 -21.99 -20.94
CA LEU A 62 -29.32 -22.95 -20.14
C LEU A 62 -30.65 -22.35 -19.64
N VAL A 63 -30.59 -21.10 -19.16
CA VAL A 63 -31.77 -20.34 -18.72
C VAL A 63 -32.74 -20.14 -19.90
N GLN A 64 -32.23 -19.76 -21.07
CA GLN A 64 -33.06 -19.52 -22.25
C GLN A 64 -33.64 -20.83 -22.83
N HIS A 65 -32.91 -21.94 -22.76
CA HIS A 65 -33.43 -23.25 -23.16
C HIS A 65 -34.56 -23.71 -22.23
N LEU A 66 -34.40 -23.52 -20.90
CA LEU A 66 -35.44 -23.82 -19.90
C LEU A 66 -36.70 -22.96 -20.08
N GLN A 67 -36.53 -21.69 -20.48
CA GLN A 67 -37.61 -20.77 -20.79
C GLN A 67 -38.36 -21.15 -22.08
N ASN A 68 -37.64 -21.65 -23.10
CA ASN A 68 -38.21 -21.94 -24.42
C ASN A 68 -38.85 -23.33 -24.55
N THR A 69 -38.58 -24.27 -23.65
CA THR A 69 -39.22 -25.60 -23.69
C THR A 69 -40.72 -25.47 -23.32
N PRO A 70 -41.67 -26.02 -24.08
CA PRO A 70 -43.11 -25.93 -23.78
C PRO A 70 -43.53 -26.77 -22.57
N ILE A 71 -44.53 -26.30 -21.81
CA ILE A 71 -44.92 -26.79 -20.47
C ILE A 71 -45.29 -28.29 -20.46
N ASN A 72 -45.85 -28.78 -21.56
CA ASN A 72 -46.40 -30.13 -21.75
C ASN A 72 -45.36 -31.19 -22.18
N GLN A 73 -44.12 -30.83 -22.45
CA GLN A 73 -43.02 -31.78 -22.74
C GLN A 73 -42.04 -31.96 -21.55
N LYS A 74 -42.39 -31.44 -20.38
CA LYS A 74 -41.48 -31.37 -19.22
C LYS A 74 -41.81 -32.43 -18.17
N SER A 75 -41.65 -33.71 -18.50
CA SER A 75 -41.41 -34.71 -17.46
C SER A 75 -40.05 -34.43 -16.79
N ARG A 76 -39.87 -34.88 -15.53
CA ARG A 76 -38.57 -34.78 -14.86
C ARG A 76 -37.50 -35.44 -15.72
N TRP A 77 -36.47 -34.67 -16.11
CA TRP A 77 -35.31 -35.23 -16.79
C TRP A 77 -34.68 -36.30 -15.89
N THR A 78 -34.49 -37.49 -16.46
CA THR A 78 -33.68 -38.54 -15.86
C THR A 78 -32.22 -38.09 -15.80
N ASP A 79 -31.45 -38.64 -14.86
CA ASP A 79 -30.01 -38.32 -14.74
C ASP A 79 -29.25 -38.57 -16.06
N THR A 80 -29.71 -39.54 -16.85
CA THR A 80 -29.21 -39.86 -18.20
C THR A 80 -29.47 -38.76 -19.22
N GLU A 81 -30.63 -38.12 -19.19
CA GLU A 81 -30.98 -37.01 -20.10
C GLU A 81 -30.21 -35.75 -19.73
N TRP A 82 -30.04 -35.48 -18.43
CA TRP A 82 -29.19 -34.39 -17.94
C TRP A 82 -27.75 -34.54 -18.43
N LYS A 83 -27.20 -35.76 -18.31
CA LYS A 83 -25.84 -36.05 -18.74
C LYS A 83 -25.69 -35.85 -20.25
N ARG A 84 -26.63 -36.36 -21.05
CA ARG A 84 -26.64 -36.23 -22.52
C ARG A 84 -26.72 -34.77 -22.98
N VAL A 85 -27.57 -33.94 -22.37
CA VAL A 85 -27.66 -32.51 -22.70
C VAL A 85 -26.38 -31.77 -22.30
N SER A 86 -25.82 -32.07 -21.13
CA SER A 86 -24.56 -31.46 -20.69
C SER A 86 -23.37 -31.83 -21.59
N GLU A 87 -23.32 -33.06 -22.10
CA GLU A 87 -22.30 -33.52 -23.04
C GLU A 87 -22.49 -32.92 -24.44
N HIS A 88 -23.74 -32.74 -24.92
CA HIS A 88 -24.01 -32.08 -26.20
C HIS A 88 -23.57 -30.61 -26.21
N ILE A 89 -23.86 -29.87 -25.13
CA ILE A 89 -23.41 -28.48 -24.95
C ILE A 89 -21.87 -28.39 -24.90
N ARG A 90 -21.22 -29.41 -24.32
CA ARG A 90 -19.75 -29.49 -24.21
C ARG A 90 -19.07 -29.80 -25.55
N VAL A 91 -19.74 -30.54 -26.44
CA VAL A 91 -19.20 -30.97 -27.74
C VAL A 91 -19.42 -29.93 -28.84
N GLU A 92 -20.57 -29.24 -28.87
CA GLU A 92 -20.85 -28.26 -29.95
C GLU A 92 -20.04 -26.95 -29.86
N TYR A 93 -19.50 -26.59 -28.69
CA TYR A 93 -18.87 -25.27 -28.47
C TYR A 93 -17.39 -25.31 -28.08
N LEU A 94 -16.72 -26.46 -28.25
CA LEU A 94 -15.27 -26.63 -28.08
C LEU A 94 -14.59 -27.17 -29.35
N VAL A 95 -14.81 -26.52 -30.49
CA VAL A 95 -13.98 -26.74 -31.69
C VAL A 95 -12.87 -25.67 -31.75
N PRO A 96 -11.57 -26.03 -31.77
CA PRO A 96 -10.48 -25.08 -31.53
C PRO A 96 -10.17 -24.09 -32.66
N ASP A 97 -10.67 -24.26 -33.88
CA ASP A 97 -10.04 -23.65 -35.07
C ASP A 97 -10.94 -22.85 -36.02
N LYS A 98 -12.02 -22.24 -35.51
CA LYS A 98 -12.75 -21.24 -36.31
C LYS A 98 -12.73 -19.88 -35.63
N ARG A 99 -12.12 -18.90 -36.29
CA ARG A 99 -12.29 -17.47 -35.96
C ARG A 99 -13.78 -17.17 -35.94
N ILE A 100 -14.31 -16.90 -34.77
CA ILE A 100 -15.72 -16.56 -34.60
C ILE A 100 -15.96 -15.21 -35.28
N ASN A 101 -16.85 -15.19 -36.26
CA ASN A 101 -17.29 -13.97 -36.91
C ASN A 101 -18.29 -13.24 -36.01
N TRP A 102 -17.77 -12.35 -35.16
CA TRP A 102 -18.56 -11.62 -34.17
C TRP A 102 -19.62 -10.69 -34.77
N ASP A 103 -19.48 -10.29 -36.04
CA ASP A 103 -20.50 -9.51 -36.75
C ASP A 103 -21.70 -10.35 -37.15
N GLU A 104 -21.52 -11.66 -37.34
CA GLU A 104 -22.63 -12.59 -37.55
C GLU A 104 -23.35 -12.94 -36.24
N VAL A 105 -22.59 -13.10 -35.15
CA VAL A 105 -23.13 -13.28 -33.80
C VAL A 105 -23.94 -12.03 -33.38
N GLY A 106 -23.41 -10.84 -33.63
CA GLY A 106 -24.11 -9.57 -33.36
C GLY A 106 -25.38 -9.38 -34.19
N ARG A 107 -25.41 -9.86 -35.44
CA ARG A 107 -26.60 -9.84 -36.30
C ARG A 107 -27.68 -10.82 -35.85
N LYS A 108 -27.32 -12.02 -35.39
CA LYS A 108 -28.28 -13.05 -34.93
C LYS A 108 -28.88 -12.76 -33.55
N PHE A 109 -28.16 -12.06 -32.67
CA PHE A 109 -28.54 -11.89 -31.25
C PHE A 109 -28.97 -10.48 -30.84
N GLY A 110 -29.41 -9.63 -31.78
CA GLY A 110 -30.18 -8.41 -31.48
C GLY A 110 -29.62 -7.51 -30.36
N ARG A 111 -28.72 -6.59 -30.72
CA ARG A 111 -28.37 -5.36 -29.97
C ARG A 111 -28.23 -5.49 -28.43
N SER A 112 -27.47 -6.45 -27.91
CA SER A 112 -26.93 -6.33 -26.53
C SER A 112 -25.44 -6.00 -26.58
N GLY A 113 -25.11 -4.70 -26.69
CA GLY A 113 -23.73 -4.22 -26.74
C GLY A 113 -22.85 -4.63 -25.54
N ASN A 114 -23.47 -5.05 -24.43
CA ASN A 114 -22.77 -5.55 -23.25
C ASN A 114 -22.11 -6.92 -23.47
N ALA A 115 -22.74 -7.84 -24.21
CA ALA A 115 -22.15 -9.15 -24.47
C ALA A 115 -20.90 -9.06 -25.34
N ILE A 116 -20.93 -8.17 -26.34
CA ILE A 116 -19.80 -7.91 -27.24
C ILE A 116 -18.64 -7.25 -26.48
N MET A 117 -18.92 -6.29 -25.58
CA MET A 117 -17.87 -5.68 -24.75
C MET A 117 -17.23 -6.68 -23.78
N GLN A 118 -18.02 -7.55 -23.15
CA GLN A 118 -17.49 -8.56 -22.22
C GLN A 118 -16.65 -9.61 -22.95
N ALA A 119 -17.08 -10.08 -24.12
CA ALA A 119 -16.30 -10.99 -24.96
C ALA A 119 -14.96 -10.37 -25.39
N ARG A 120 -14.97 -9.09 -25.78
CA ARG A 120 -13.75 -8.34 -26.14
C ARG A 120 -12.81 -8.16 -24.95
N HIS A 121 -13.36 -7.98 -23.74
CA HIS A 121 -12.56 -7.91 -22.52
C HIS A 121 -11.84 -9.23 -22.21
N VAL A 122 -12.53 -10.37 -22.35
CA VAL A 122 -11.94 -11.70 -22.15
C VAL A 122 -10.86 -12.00 -23.19
N GLN A 123 -11.07 -11.61 -24.46
CA GLN A 123 -10.07 -11.72 -25.52
C GLN A 123 -8.79 -10.93 -25.17
N ASN A 124 -8.95 -9.65 -24.76
CA ASN A 124 -7.82 -8.80 -24.38
C ASN A 124 -7.05 -9.37 -23.16
N GLN A 125 -7.74 -9.99 -22.20
CA GLN A 125 -7.09 -10.65 -21.07
C GLN A 125 -6.27 -11.87 -21.52
N LYS A 126 -6.76 -12.65 -22.49
CA LYS A 126 -6.02 -13.79 -23.07
C LYS A 126 -4.77 -13.32 -23.82
N GLU A 127 -4.87 -12.23 -24.57
CA GLU A 127 -3.73 -11.62 -25.28
C GLU A 127 -2.67 -11.15 -24.28
N GLN A 128 -3.07 -10.44 -23.22
CA GLN A 128 -2.17 -10.00 -22.14
C GLN A 128 -1.47 -11.17 -21.42
N LEU A 129 -2.19 -12.27 -21.15
CA LEU A 129 -1.60 -13.46 -20.56
C LEU A 129 -0.61 -14.15 -21.50
N THR A 130 -0.87 -14.11 -22.80
CA THR A 130 0.04 -14.67 -23.82
C THR A 130 1.30 -13.83 -23.95
N GLU A 131 1.17 -12.50 -23.99
CA GLU A 131 2.31 -11.57 -23.96
C GLU A 131 3.13 -11.72 -22.69
N ALA A 132 2.49 -11.84 -21.51
CA ALA A 132 3.18 -12.04 -20.25
C ALA A 132 4.00 -13.35 -20.24
N ARG A 133 3.45 -14.45 -20.76
CA ARG A 133 4.17 -15.73 -20.91
C ARG A 133 5.33 -15.64 -21.89
N GLN A 134 5.17 -14.91 -23.00
CA GLN A 134 6.26 -14.65 -23.93
C GLN A 134 7.37 -13.81 -23.29
N LEU A 135 7.01 -12.81 -22.49
CA LEU A 135 7.97 -11.96 -21.78
C LEU A 135 8.69 -12.72 -20.66
N GLU A 136 8.02 -13.64 -19.99
CA GLU A 136 8.60 -14.53 -18.97
C GLU A 136 9.52 -15.58 -19.60
N SER A 137 9.14 -16.13 -20.76
CA SER A 137 10.02 -16.97 -21.58
C SER A 137 11.26 -16.20 -22.05
N ALA A 138 11.12 -14.92 -22.41
CA ALA A 138 12.25 -14.05 -22.80
C ALA A 138 13.14 -13.63 -21.62
N ARG A 139 12.64 -13.71 -20.38
CA ARG A 139 13.40 -13.42 -19.15
C ARG A 139 14.11 -14.65 -18.58
N SER A 140 13.77 -15.85 -19.04
CA SER A 140 14.52 -17.04 -18.66
C SER A 140 15.91 -16.97 -19.26
N VAL A 141 16.92 -16.85 -18.40
CA VAL A 141 18.33 -16.95 -18.80
C VAL A 141 18.53 -18.32 -19.44
N SER A 142 19.07 -18.36 -20.66
CA SER A 142 19.29 -19.64 -21.32
C SER A 142 20.23 -20.50 -20.47
N ALA A 143 20.00 -21.82 -20.43
CA ALA A 143 20.88 -22.74 -19.69
C ALA A 143 22.35 -22.61 -20.15
N THR A 144 22.55 -22.28 -21.42
CA THR A 144 23.86 -21.99 -22.02
C THR A 144 24.51 -20.75 -21.43
N ASP A 145 23.76 -19.65 -21.25
CA ASP A 145 24.27 -18.42 -20.66
C ASP A 145 24.61 -18.61 -19.18
N LYS A 146 23.81 -19.39 -18.45
CA LYS A 146 24.09 -19.74 -17.05
C LYS A 146 25.38 -20.55 -16.94
N LYS A 147 25.55 -21.58 -17.78
CA LYS A 147 26.77 -22.40 -17.80
C LYS A 147 27.99 -21.57 -18.21
N ALA A 148 27.87 -20.71 -19.22
CA ALA A 148 28.95 -19.82 -19.65
C ALA A 148 29.38 -18.84 -18.54
N LEU A 149 28.42 -18.36 -17.75
CA LEU A 149 28.71 -17.54 -16.58
C LEU A 149 29.44 -18.34 -15.49
N GLU A 150 28.99 -19.55 -15.17
CA GLU A 150 29.65 -20.44 -14.19
C GLU A 150 31.09 -20.75 -14.61
N ASP A 151 31.32 -21.13 -15.88
CA ASP A 151 32.64 -21.42 -16.44
C ASP A 151 33.55 -20.17 -16.40
N ALA A 152 33.01 -18.99 -16.69
CA ALA A 152 33.75 -17.72 -16.62
C ALA A 152 34.15 -17.35 -15.18
N ILE A 153 33.26 -17.52 -14.21
CA ILE A 153 33.54 -17.25 -12.80
C ILE A 153 34.65 -18.19 -12.29
N ILE A 154 34.58 -19.48 -12.62
CA ILE A 154 35.61 -20.46 -12.25
C ILE A 154 36.95 -20.09 -12.89
N SER A 155 36.97 -19.80 -14.19
CA SER A 155 38.19 -19.43 -14.91
C SER A 155 38.84 -18.15 -14.36
N CYS A 156 38.05 -17.12 -14.04
CA CYS A 156 38.58 -15.89 -13.47
C CYS A 156 39.11 -16.10 -12.04
N ARG A 157 38.50 -16.99 -11.26
CA ARG A 157 38.94 -17.33 -9.91
C ARG A 157 40.30 -18.00 -9.91
N ASP A 158 40.49 -19.00 -10.77
CA ASP A 158 41.73 -19.78 -10.84
C ASP A 158 42.94 -18.94 -11.28
N ASN A 159 42.70 -17.87 -12.02
CA ASN A 159 43.72 -16.92 -12.46
C ASN A 159 44.02 -15.79 -11.45
N SER A 160 43.25 -15.67 -10.37
CA SER A 160 43.53 -14.70 -9.30
C SER A 160 44.67 -15.20 -8.41
N HIS A 161 45.91 -14.90 -8.79
CA HIS A 161 47.07 -15.23 -7.97
C HIS A 161 47.13 -14.37 -6.70
N LYS A 162 46.94 -15.03 -5.55
CA LYS A 162 47.53 -14.73 -4.23
C LYS A 162 47.96 -13.27 -3.99
N THR A 163 47.00 -12.41 -3.69
CA THR A 163 47.25 -11.25 -2.83
C THR A 163 46.17 -11.22 -1.77
N ASP A 164 46.57 -11.56 -0.54
CA ASP A 164 45.94 -11.23 0.74
C ASP A 164 44.43 -11.53 0.88
N GLY A 165 44.10 -12.82 0.96
CA GLY A 165 43.00 -13.34 1.80
C GLY A 165 41.55 -12.95 1.47
N GLN A 166 41.31 -12.05 0.52
CA GLN A 166 39.98 -11.57 0.15
C GLN A 166 39.78 -11.76 -1.36
N HIS A 167 39.09 -12.83 -1.73
CA HIS A 167 38.80 -13.17 -3.12
C HIS A 167 37.65 -12.32 -3.65
N ASP A 168 37.92 -11.06 -4.00
CA ASP A 168 36.97 -10.26 -4.77
C ASP A 168 37.00 -10.71 -6.23
N LEU A 169 35.83 -11.09 -6.75
CA LEU A 169 35.67 -11.51 -8.14
C LEU A 169 35.68 -10.27 -9.05
N ASP A 170 36.67 -10.19 -9.95
CA ASP A 170 36.73 -9.15 -10.98
C ASP A 170 35.66 -9.39 -12.06
N TRP A 171 34.52 -8.71 -11.95
CA TRP A 171 33.41 -8.83 -12.88
C TRP A 171 33.74 -8.32 -14.30
N ASP A 172 34.73 -7.45 -14.47
CA ASP A 172 35.20 -7.03 -15.80
C ASP A 172 35.95 -8.18 -16.48
N ALA A 173 36.76 -8.93 -15.72
CA ALA A 173 37.39 -10.15 -16.22
C ALA A 173 36.36 -11.22 -16.61
N VAL A 174 35.30 -11.40 -15.80
CA VAL A 174 34.20 -12.34 -16.10
C VAL A 174 33.46 -11.92 -17.36
N ALA A 175 33.12 -10.63 -17.51
CA ALA A 175 32.45 -10.10 -18.70
C ALA A 175 33.32 -10.27 -19.96
N LYS A 176 34.62 -10.02 -19.84
CA LYS A 176 35.60 -10.24 -20.91
C LYS A 176 35.69 -11.72 -21.31
N HIS A 177 35.64 -12.63 -20.33
CA HIS A 177 35.63 -14.07 -20.58
C HIS A 177 34.35 -14.52 -21.30
N MET A 178 33.19 -13.99 -20.90
CA MET A 178 31.91 -14.25 -21.57
C MET A 178 31.78 -13.58 -22.94
N LYS A 179 32.72 -12.68 -23.31
CA LYS A 179 32.67 -11.83 -24.50
C LYS A 179 31.37 -11.03 -24.58
N ARG A 180 30.92 -10.48 -23.46
CA ARG A 180 29.71 -9.66 -23.35
C ARG A 180 29.97 -8.36 -22.61
N PRO A 181 29.14 -7.32 -22.81
CA PRO A 181 29.16 -6.14 -21.98
C PRO A 181 28.99 -6.49 -20.49
N LEU A 182 29.62 -5.72 -19.60
CA LEU A 182 29.52 -5.92 -18.15
C LEU A 182 28.07 -5.94 -17.67
N LEU A 183 27.25 -4.99 -18.14
CA LEU A 183 25.83 -4.89 -17.79
C LEU A 183 25.02 -6.15 -18.15
N ASP A 184 25.27 -6.74 -19.32
CA ASP A 184 24.58 -7.96 -19.75
C ASP A 184 25.03 -9.16 -18.91
N THR A 185 26.32 -9.22 -18.59
CA THR A 185 26.91 -10.26 -17.72
C THR A 185 26.32 -10.19 -16.30
N LEU A 186 26.20 -8.99 -15.73
CA LEU A 186 25.57 -8.77 -14.43
C LEU A 186 24.07 -9.08 -14.43
N ALA A 187 23.37 -8.78 -15.51
CA ALA A 187 21.95 -9.12 -15.66
C ALA A 187 21.74 -10.64 -15.69
N ILE A 188 22.62 -11.39 -16.37
CA ILE A 188 22.62 -12.86 -16.36
C ILE A 188 22.90 -13.38 -14.95
N ALA A 189 23.90 -12.82 -14.25
CA ALA A 189 24.25 -13.20 -12.89
C ALA A 189 23.08 -13.01 -11.91
N LEU A 190 22.44 -11.84 -11.92
CA LEU A 190 21.29 -11.54 -11.05
C LEU A 190 20.08 -12.46 -11.30
N ASN A 191 19.84 -12.84 -12.55
CA ASN A 191 18.68 -13.67 -12.91
C ASN A 191 18.94 -15.18 -12.81
N SER A 192 20.21 -15.63 -12.76
CA SER A 192 20.58 -17.06 -12.82
C SER A 192 20.42 -17.84 -11.50
N ARG A 193 20.14 -17.16 -10.37
CA ARG A 193 20.01 -17.74 -9.01
C ARG A 193 21.05 -18.83 -8.76
N LEU A 194 22.33 -18.46 -8.79
CA LEU A 194 23.42 -19.39 -8.52
C LEU A 194 23.32 -19.92 -7.07
N PRO A 195 23.58 -21.22 -6.84
CA PRO A 195 23.27 -21.89 -5.59
C PRO A 195 24.09 -21.45 -4.36
N ASP A 196 25.19 -20.71 -4.54
CA ASP A 196 25.99 -20.15 -3.44
C ASP A 196 25.80 -18.63 -3.33
N HIS A 197 24.88 -18.22 -2.47
CA HIS A 197 24.49 -16.82 -2.26
C HIS A 197 25.46 -15.98 -1.39
N THR A 198 26.72 -16.39 -1.21
CA THR A 198 27.69 -15.61 -0.42
C THR A 198 28.36 -14.46 -1.17
N TYR A 199 28.24 -14.38 -2.50
CA TYR A 199 29.10 -13.50 -3.32
C TYR A 199 28.39 -12.36 -4.06
N LEU A 200 27.08 -12.22 -3.88
CA LEU A 200 26.29 -11.18 -4.52
C LEU A 200 25.42 -10.48 -3.48
N GLU A 201 26.05 -9.79 -2.54
CA GLU A 201 25.38 -8.73 -1.78
C GLU A 201 24.98 -7.65 -2.81
N PRO A 202 23.68 -7.35 -2.99
CA PRO A 202 23.22 -6.34 -3.96
C PRO A 202 23.82 -4.94 -3.72
N SER A 203 24.40 -4.72 -2.54
CA SER A 203 25.10 -3.49 -2.15
C SER A 203 26.41 -3.27 -2.91
N LEU A 204 27.10 -4.32 -3.37
CA LEU A 204 28.38 -4.22 -4.09
C LEU A 204 28.22 -3.91 -5.60
N LEU A 205 27.03 -4.11 -6.15
CA LEU A 205 26.74 -3.93 -7.58
C LEU A 205 26.20 -2.53 -7.96
N LEU A 206 26.04 -1.64 -6.98
CA LEU A 206 25.54 -0.28 -7.19
C LEU A 206 26.57 0.78 -6.79
N LYS A 207 27.82 0.65 -7.25
CA LYS A 207 28.74 1.80 -7.33
C LYS A 207 28.14 2.83 -8.30
N GLY A 208 27.62 3.93 -7.75
CA GLY A 208 26.99 5.04 -8.49
C GLY A 208 25.64 5.54 -7.98
N CYS A 209 25.11 5.03 -6.85
CA CYS A 209 23.88 5.56 -6.27
C CYS A 209 24.15 6.68 -5.26
N ASN A 210 24.30 7.91 -5.76
CA ASN A 210 24.62 9.14 -5.02
C ASN A 210 23.54 9.63 -4.01
N THR A 211 22.77 8.74 -3.38
CA THR A 211 21.71 9.16 -2.45
C THR A 211 21.98 8.70 -1.02
N TRP A 212 22.95 9.37 -0.38
CA TRP A 212 23.12 9.31 1.07
C TRP A 212 21.83 9.73 1.77
N THR A 213 21.22 8.83 2.54
CA THR A 213 20.03 9.15 3.33
C THR A 213 20.38 10.14 4.44
N LYS A 214 19.38 10.90 4.92
CA LYS A 214 19.56 11.80 6.08
C LYS A 214 20.12 11.09 7.31
N ALA A 215 19.74 9.82 7.52
CA ALA A 215 20.23 9.01 8.64
C ALA A 215 21.70 8.61 8.47
N GLN A 216 22.13 8.27 7.24
CA GLN A 216 23.54 7.99 6.94
C GLN A 216 24.40 9.25 7.08
N LEU A 217 23.96 10.40 6.54
CA LEU A 217 24.67 11.68 6.72
C LEU A 217 24.78 12.07 8.20
N HIS A 218 23.74 11.81 9.00
CA HIS A 218 23.78 12.06 10.43
C HIS A 218 24.78 11.15 11.16
N ARG A 219 24.80 9.85 10.83
CA ARG A 219 25.77 8.89 11.39
C ARG A 219 27.21 9.27 11.02
N LEU A 220 27.47 9.57 9.75
CA LEU A 220 28.77 10.06 9.26
C LEU A 220 29.22 11.31 10.05
N LYS A 221 28.31 12.28 10.22
CA LYS A 221 28.58 13.51 10.97
C LYS A 221 28.92 13.24 12.44
N MET A 222 28.17 12.36 13.10
CA MET A 222 28.40 12.03 14.52
C MET A 222 29.71 11.25 14.70
N PHE A 223 30.02 10.32 13.81
CA PHE A 223 31.26 9.56 13.85
C PHE A 223 32.48 10.47 13.71
N ILE A 224 32.47 11.36 12.71
CA ILE A 224 33.59 12.30 12.50
C ILE A 224 33.75 13.23 13.70
N ARG A 225 32.65 13.79 14.23
CA ARG A 225 32.67 14.68 15.39
C ARG A 225 33.21 14.01 16.66
N ASN A 226 32.93 12.73 16.87
CA ASN A 226 33.28 12.03 18.10
C ASN A 226 34.70 11.46 18.10
N ASN A 227 35.24 11.14 16.92
CA ASN A 227 36.51 10.41 16.79
C ASN A 227 37.65 11.26 16.25
N TYR A 228 37.36 12.38 15.59
CA TYR A 228 38.38 13.27 15.03
C TYR A 228 38.29 14.65 15.68
N ASN A 229 39.46 15.18 16.05
CA ASN A 229 39.57 16.57 16.46
C ASN A 229 39.37 17.48 15.22
N ILE A 230 38.84 18.69 15.40
CA ILE A 230 38.47 19.59 14.28
C ILE A 230 39.67 19.88 13.36
N ASP A 231 40.88 19.85 13.92
CA ASP A 231 42.14 20.17 13.22
C ASP A 231 42.93 18.93 12.78
N ALA A 232 42.47 17.71 13.10
CA ALA A 232 43.14 16.48 12.70
C ALA A 232 42.70 16.03 11.29
N GLN A 233 43.64 15.50 10.50
CA GLN A 233 43.32 14.87 9.23
C GLN A 233 42.42 13.65 9.47
N VAL A 234 41.26 13.61 8.80
CA VAL A 234 40.31 12.50 8.90
C VAL A 234 40.85 11.31 8.11
N ASP A 235 40.98 10.16 8.77
CA ASP A 235 41.30 8.88 8.13
C ASP A 235 40.00 8.29 7.54
N TRP A 236 39.85 8.46 6.23
CA TRP A 236 38.63 8.06 5.52
C TRP A 236 38.46 6.56 5.41
N ASP A 237 39.51 5.75 5.56
CA ASP A 237 39.42 4.29 5.50
C ASP A 237 38.78 3.74 6.78
N ILE A 238 39.11 4.34 7.94
CA ILE A 238 38.43 4.04 9.21
C ILE A 238 36.94 4.45 9.15
N VAL A 239 36.66 5.62 8.54
CA VAL A 239 35.28 6.11 8.37
C VAL A 239 34.49 5.19 7.43
N ALA A 240 35.09 4.77 6.32
CA ALA A 240 34.53 3.82 5.35
C ALA A 240 34.16 2.49 5.99
N LEU A 241 35.09 1.94 6.79
CA LEU A 241 34.87 0.70 7.53
C LEU A 241 33.66 0.80 8.48
N TYR A 242 33.54 1.91 9.20
CA TYR A 242 32.40 2.15 10.08
C TYR A 242 31.08 2.37 9.34
N MET A 243 31.13 3.05 8.20
CA MET A 243 29.94 3.40 7.41
C MET A 243 29.48 2.27 6.48
N HIS A 244 30.30 1.22 6.31
CA HIS A 244 30.14 0.19 5.28
C HIS A 244 29.95 0.82 3.89
N ALA A 245 30.81 1.79 3.57
CA ALA A 245 30.79 2.56 2.33
C ALA A 245 32.21 2.79 1.83
N ASP A 246 32.36 3.24 0.58
CA ASP A 246 33.67 3.60 0.01
C ASP A 246 34.25 4.84 0.71
N SER A 247 35.57 4.89 0.90
CA SER A 247 36.23 6.03 1.58
C SER A 247 36.12 7.33 0.79
N VAL A 248 36.09 7.24 -0.54
CA VAL A 248 35.84 8.37 -1.44
C VAL A 248 34.41 8.88 -1.27
N ASP A 249 33.43 7.99 -1.25
CA ASP A 249 32.01 8.35 -1.07
C ASP A 249 31.77 9.03 0.29
N CYS A 250 32.42 8.54 1.35
CA CYS A 250 32.35 9.14 2.69
C CYS A 250 32.93 10.56 2.70
N ALA A 251 34.07 10.76 2.05
CA ALA A 251 34.75 12.05 1.95
C ALA A 251 33.89 13.06 1.16
N GLU A 252 33.38 12.67 0.00
CA GLU A 252 32.53 13.51 -0.85
C GLU A 252 31.22 13.90 -0.15
N ALA A 253 30.56 12.94 0.53
CA ALA A 253 29.33 13.19 1.26
C ALA A 253 29.53 14.17 2.43
N TYR A 254 30.66 14.05 3.14
CA TYR A 254 31.01 14.96 4.22
C TYR A 254 31.35 16.37 3.70
N ASP A 255 32.12 16.46 2.62
CA ASP A 255 32.46 17.74 1.99
C ASP A 255 31.21 18.46 1.47
N MET A 256 30.30 17.75 0.76
CA MET A 256 29.02 18.31 0.34
C MET A 256 28.19 18.84 1.52
N MET A 257 28.13 18.10 2.64
CA MET A 257 27.42 18.51 3.84
C MET A 257 28.06 19.77 4.47
N THR A 258 29.38 19.81 4.59
CA THR A 258 30.09 20.96 5.20
C THR A 258 30.03 22.20 4.31
N ARG A 259 30.14 22.06 2.98
CA ARG A 259 29.89 23.16 2.03
C ARG A 259 28.49 23.73 2.18
N THR A 260 27.47 22.88 2.33
CA THR A 260 26.08 23.32 2.54
C THR A 260 25.93 24.09 3.86
N ILE A 261 26.60 23.65 4.92
CA ILE A 261 26.62 24.36 6.21
C ILE A 261 27.34 25.70 6.07
N LYS A 262 28.52 25.73 5.43
CA LYS A 262 29.29 26.96 5.17
C LYS A 262 28.49 27.95 4.32
N MET A 263 27.79 27.52 3.27
CA MET A 263 26.91 28.40 2.47
C MET A 263 25.78 29.00 3.31
N ARG A 264 25.22 28.24 4.27
CA ARG A 264 24.21 28.76 5.19
C ARG A 264 24.80 29.73 6.21
N GLN A 265 26.02 29.49 6.68
CA GLN A 265 26.70 30.35 7.65
C GLN A 265 27.25 31.63 7.01
N SER A 266 27.78 31.57 5.79
CA SER A 266 28.22 32.75 5.05
C SER A 266 27.05 33.63 4.60
N SER A 267 25.85 33.05 4.47
CA SER A 267 24.61 33.81 4.33
C SER A 267 24.13 34.49 5.63
N ALA A 268 24.83 34.31 6.76
CA ALA A 268 24.38 34.73 8.09
C ALA A 268 25.21 35.84 8.78
N ALA A 269 26.15 36.54 8.13
CA ALA A 269 26.77 37.76 8.70
C ALA A 269 27.25 38.78 7.64
N PRO A 270 27.14 40.12 7.84
CA PRO A 270 26.52 40.83 8.97
C PRO A 270 25.05 41.13 8.66
N GLU A 271 24.16 40.19 8.95
CA GLU A 271 22.72 40.46 8.96
C GLU A 271 22.30 41.24 10.22
N ALA A 272 23.19 41.53 11.18
CA ALA A 272 22.84 42.35 12.34
C ALA A 272 22.58 43.84 12.00
N ALA A 273 23.12 44.36 10.89
CA ALA A 273 22.84 45.72 10.40
C ALA A 273 21.80 45.77 9.25
N LEU A 274 21.42 44.61 8.69
CA LEU A 274 20.45 44.47 7.59
C LEU A 274 19.19 43.68 7.98
N SER A 275 19.15 43.01 9.13
CA SER A 275 17.97 42.29 9.65
C SER A 275 16.87 43.24 10.10
N SER A 276 17.14 44.54 10.23
CA SER A 276 16.09 45.55 10.36
C SER A 276 15.37 45.82 9.03
N ARG A 277 15.86 45.29 7.89
CA ARG A 277 15.28 45.51 6.55
C ARG A 277 14.51 44.33 5.97
N LYS A 278 14.39 43.19 6.65
CA LYS A 278 13.35 42.19 6.34
C LYS A 278 12.01 42.68 6.88
N ALA A 279 11.58 43.86 6.43
CA ALA A 279 10.27 44.38 6.77
C ALA A 279 9.23 43.35 6.34
N THR A 280 8.38 42.91 7.27
CA THR A 280 7.25 42.04 6.96
C THR A 280 6.38 42.72 5.91
N TRP A 281 5.96 42.01 4.87
CA TRP A 281 5.09 42.57 3.85
C TRP A 281 3.73 42.92 4.45
N THR A 282 3.33 44.19 4.38
CA THR A 282 1.98 44.61 4.81
C THR A 282 0.93 44.22 3.76
N ALA A 283 -0.34 44.23 4.15
CA ALA A 283 -1.45 43.96 3.23
C ALA A 283 -1.53 45.03 2.13
N ASP A 284 -1.19 46.28 2.46
CA ASP A 284 -1.17 47.40 1.51
C ASP A 284 -0.03 47.25 0.49
N GLU A 285 1.19 46.91 0.94
CA GLU A 285 2.31 46.63 0.03
C GLU A 285 1.98 45.46 -0.91
N ALA A 286 1.33 44.41 -0.42
CA ALA A 286 0.90 43.30 -1.25
C ALA A 286 -0.15 43.72 -2.30
N THR A 287 -1.05 44.63 -1.94
CA THR A 287 -2.07 45.19 -2.84
C THR A 287 -1.43 46.10 -3.89
N GLN A 288 -0.46 46.92 -3.51
CA GLN A 288 0.31 47.75 -4.43
C GLN A 288 1.14 46.88 -5.39
N LEU A 289 1.74 45.78 -4.90
CA LEU A 289 2.48 44.83 -5.74
C LEU A 289 1.57 44.21 -6.81
N ARG A 290 0.34 43.83 -6.47
CA ARG A 290 -0.68 43.36 -7.44
C ARG A 290 -0.96 44.40 -8.52
N LYS A 291 -1.21 45.65 -8.12
CA LYS A 291 -1.46 46.75 -9.08
C LYS A 291 -0.26 47.00 -9.99
N ALA A 292 0.95 47.01 -9.43
CA ALA A 292 2.19 47.24 -10.19
C ALA A 292 2.48 46.11 -11.18
N VAL A 293 2.25 44.85 -10.80
CA VAL A 293 2.40 43.70 -11.73
C VAL A 293 1.34 43.76 -12.83
N ALA A 294 0.08 44.04 -12.50
CA ALA A 294 -1.00 44.15 -13.49
C ALA A 294 -0.74 45.28 -14.51
N ALA A 295 -0.16 46.41 -14.07
CA ALA A 295 0.24 47.49 -14.96
C ALA A 295 1.43 47.11 -15.87
N ALA A 296 2.37 46.29 -15.37
CA ALA A 296 3.55 45.85 -16.10
C ALA A 296 3.26 44.71 -17.11
N GLU A 297 2.28 43.85 -16.84
CA GLU A 297 1.88 42.75 -17.73
C GLU A 297 1.35 43.24 -19.08
N GLY A 298 0.86 44.48 -19.17
CA GLY A 298 0.44 45.09 -20.44
C GLY A 298 1.58 45.38 -21.42
N LEU A 299 2.85 45.34 -20.98
CA LEU A 299 4.00 45.81 -21.76
C LEU A 299 4.93 44.68 -22.27
N THR A 300 5.03 43.54 -21.56
CA THR A 300 5.95 42.44 -21.93
C THR A 300 5.52 41.08 -21.33
N THR A 301 5.97 39.96 -21.92
CA THR A 301 5.72 38.58 -21.42
C THR A 301 6.45 38.23 -20.11
N LYS A 302 7.34 39.08 -19.61
CA LYS A 302 8.05 38.88 -18.34
C LYS A 302 8.11 40.19 -17.54
N PRO A 303 7.48 40.26 -16.34
CA PRO A 303 7.50 41.46 -15.52
C PRO A 303 8.92 41.89 -15.17
N ASN A 304 9.25 43.17 -15.42
CA ASN A 304 10.52 43.75 -14.98
C ASN A 304 10.46 44.05 -13.48
N TRP A 305 10.90 43.09 -12.67
CA TRP A 305 10.84 43.16 -11.21
C TRP A 305 11.61 44.35 -10.61
N THR A 306 12.67 44.82 -11.28
CA THR A 306 13.44 45.99 -10.83
C THR A 306 12.62 47.26 -10.98
N GLN A 307 11.89 47.40 -12.09
CA GLN A 307 10.98 48.53 -12.32
C GLN A 307 9.78 48.50 -11.37
N ILE A 308 9.21 47.31 -11.14
CA ILE A 308 8.12 47.11 -10.16
C ILE A 308 8.57 47.46 -8.73
N ALA A 309 9.80 47.11 -8.37
CA ALA A 309 10.35 47.49 -7.08
C ALA A 309 10.52 49.01 -6.94
N ALA A 310 10.93 49.69 -8.02
CA ALA A 310 11.03 51.15 -8.04
C ALA A 310 9.67 51.85 -7.89
N THR A 311 8.61 51.32 -8.51
CA THR A 311 7.25 51.91 -8.40
C THR A 311 6.60 51.70 -7.03
N LEU A 312 7.00 50.66 -6.29
CA LEU A 312 6.54 50.44 -4.91
C LEU A 312 7.14 51.43 -3.90
N GLY A 313 8.09 52.28 -4.31
CA GLY A 313 8.60 53.39 -3.52
C GLY A 313 9.10 52.97 -2.14
N GLY A 314 10.25 52.29 -2.07
CA GLY A 314 10.82 51.92 -0.77
C GLY A 314 12.01 50.97 -0.80
N ASN A 315 12.29 50.35 0.35
CA ASN A 315 13.40 49.42 0.60
C ASN A 315 13.23 48.02 -0.06
N ARG A 316 12.27 47.85 -0.96
CA ARG A 316 11.97 46.55 -1.58
C ARG A 316 12.85 46.36 -2.81
N THR A 317 13.48 45.19 -2.93
CA THR A 317 14.27 44.82 -4.11
C THR A 317 13.40 44.04 -5.11
N GLY A 318 13.81 44.00 -6.37
CA GLY A 318 13.12 43.21 -7.40
C GLY A 318 13.02 41.72 -7.04
N VAL A 319 14.05 41.17 -6.39
CA VAL A 319 14.04 39.79 -5.88
C VAL A 319 12.97 39.59 -4.81
N SER A 320 12.85 40.52 -3.85
CA SER A 320 11.81 40.48 -2.82
C SER A 320 10.41 40.55 -3.42
N CYS A 321 10.20 41.41 -4.42
CA CYS A 321 8.92 41.54 -5.12
C CYS A 321 8.55 40.25 -5.87
N ARG A 322 9.48 39.67 -6.63
CA ARG A 322 9.27 38.39 -7.34
C ARG A 322 8.92 37.26 -6.38
N LEU A 323 9.65 37.13 -5.27
CA LEU A 323 9.40 36.08 -4.28
C LEU A 323 8.02 36.26 -3.64
N LYS A 324 7.68 37.50 -3.23
CA LYS A 324 6.36 37.80 -2.67
C LYS A 324 5.24 37.51 -3.67
N TRP A 325 5.41 37.91 -4.94
CA TRP A 325 4.44 37.64 -6.00
C TRP A 325 4.19 36.14 -6.17
N THR A 326 5.26 35.35 -6.26
CA THR A 326 5.19 33.89 -6.36
C THR A 326 4.40 33.30 -5.18
N ASN A 327 4.63 33.82 -3.97
CA ASN A 327 3.91 33.40 -2.78
C ASN A 327 2.44 33.84 -2.79
N LEU A 328 2.12 35.05 -3.26
CA LEU A 328 0.75 35.53 -3.38
C LEU A 328 -0.05 34.70 -4.39
N ILE A 329 0.51 34.44 -5.58
CA ILE A 329 -0.10 33.53 -6.56
C ILE A 329 -0.30 32.14 -5.96
N SER A 330 0.70 31.61 -5.25
CA SER A 330 0.58 30.29 -4.62
C SER A 330 -0.50 30.27 -3.53
N GLN A 331 -0.67 31.35 -2.78
CA GLN A 331 -1.72 31.50 -1.77
C GLN A 331 -3.11 31.66 -2.38
N GLU A 332 -3.26 32.47 -3.43
CA GLU A 332 -4.52 32.62 -4.17
C GLU A 332 -4.91 31.28 -4.82
N GLN A 333 -3.97 30.63 -5.48
CA GLN A 333 -4.17 29.27 -5.99
C GLN A 333 -4.48 28.28 -4.86
N ALA A 334 -3.88 28.41 -3.68
CA ALA A 334 -4.20 27.55 -2.55
C ALA A 334 -5.60 27.83 -1.98
N LEU A 335 -6.06 29.09 -1.95
CA LEU A 335 -7.41 29.46 -1.53
C LEU A 335 -8.45 28.94 -2.52
N ASP A 336 -8.25 29.20 -3.81
CA ASP A 336 -9.11 28.70 -4.88
C ASP A 336 -9.11 27.18 -4.96
N ALA A 337 -7.96 26.56 -4.68
CA ALA A 337 -7.86 25.12 -4.69
C ALA A 337 -8.26 24.48 -3.36
N SER A 338 -8.31 25.24 -2.26
CA SER A 338 -8.93 24.82 -1.00
C SER A 338 -10.44 24.73 -1.11
N ALA A 339 -11.03 25.32 -2.16
CA ALA A 339 -12.42 25.03 -2.52
C ALA A 339 -12.59 23.51 -2.58
N SER A 340 -13.58 23.03 -1.84
CA SER A 340 -13.99 21.63 -1.84
C SER A 340 -14.15 21.13 -3.28
N TRP A 341 -13.77 19.88 -3.53
CA TRP A 341 -14.05 19.24 -4.81
C TRP A 341 -15.56 19.29 -5.08
N THR A 342 -15.95 19.95 -6.16
CA THR A 342 -17.35 20.02 -6.57
C THR A 342 -17.76 18.70 -7.24
N GLU A 343 -19.05 18.38 -7.21
CA GLU A 343 -19.56 17.14 -7.82
C GLU A 343 -19.18 16.99 -9.31
N PRO A 344 -19.24 18.05 -10.15
CA PRO A 344 -18.79 17.96 -11.54
C PRO A 344 -17.30 17.66 -11.68
N GLU A 345 -16.45 18.22 -10.82
CA GLU A 345 -15.01 17.94 -10.83
C GLU A 345 -14.72 16.49 -10.43
N ILE A 346 -15.49 15.95 -9.48
CA ILE A 346 -15.39 14.55 -9.06
C ILE A 346 -15.83 13.63 -10.19
N ALA A 347 -16.99 13.89 -10.82
CA ALA A 347 -17.50 13.10 -11.93
C ALA A 347 -16.52 13.09 -13.13
N LEU A 348 -15.90 14.23 -13.43
CA LEU A 348 -14.87 14.33 -14.46
C LEU A 348 -13.63 13.50 -14.12
N LEU A 349 -13.19 13.54 -12.85
CA LEU A 349 -12.09 12.72 -12.34
C LEU A 349 -12.36 11.23 -12.52
N GLU A 350 -13.54 10.77 -12.13
CA GLU A 350 -13.96 9.38 -12.23
C GLU A 350 -14.08 8.92 -13.68
N THR A 351 -14.66 9.74 -14.55
CA THR A 351 -14.79 9.45 -15.99
C THR A 351 -13.42 9.38 -16.68
N THR A 352 -12.52 10.30 -16.34
CA THR A 352 -11.14 10.31 -16.88
C THR A 352 -10.34 9.12 -16.37
N LEU A 353 -10.53 8.74 -15.11
CA LEU A 353 -9.89 7.56 -14.52
C LEU A 353 -10.39 6.25 -15.14
N ALA A 354 -11.69 6.15 -15.42
CA ALA A 354 -12.29 4.97 -16.03
C ALA A 354 -11.86 4.74 -17.48
N SER A 355 -11.61 5.82 -18.23
CA SER A 355 -11.19 5.76 -19.64
C SER A 355 -9.68 5.58 -19.85
N ALA A 356 -8.86 5.79 -18.83
CA ALA A 356 -7.41 5.79 -18.96
C ALA A 356 -6.79 4.41 -18.65
N ALA A 357 -6.01 3.88 -19.60
CA ALA A 357 -5.27 2.63 -19.42
C ALA A 357 -4.07 2.76 -18.45
N ARG A 358 -3.46 3.94 -18.34
CA ARG A 358 -2.27 4.20 -17.51
C ARG A 358 -2.38 5.49 -16.72
N TYR A 359 -1.79 5.53 -15.52
CA TYR A 359 -1.90 6.64 -14.58
C TYR A 359 -1.08 7.88 -14.99
N GLU A 360 0.09 7.68 -15.57
CA GLU A 360 1.09 8.72 -15.79
C GLU A 360 0.62 9.81 -16.77
N GLY A 361 -0.29 9.48 -17.70
CA GLY A 361 -0.87 10.43 -18.64
C GLY A 361 -2.13 11.17 -18.13
N ILE A 362 -2.71 10.75 -17.01
CA ILE A 362 -4.00 11.29 -16.53
C ILE A 362 -3.83 12.67 -15.91
N VAL A 363 -2.76 12.87 -15.14
CA VAL A 363 -2.57 14.09 -14.35
C VAL A 363 -2.42 15.34 -15.23
N PRO A 364 -1.61 15.34 -16.32
CA PRO A 364 -1.56 16.49 -17.23
C PRO A 364 -2.91 16.79 -17.88
N LYS A 365 -3.64 15.76 -18.34
CA LYS A 365 -4.98 15.92 -18.95
C LYS A 365 -5.98 16.51 -17.95
N LEU A 366 -6.00 16.00 -16.72
CA LEU A 366 -6.86 16.57 -15.66
C LEU A 366 -6.45 17.98 -15.28
N LYS A 367 -5.16 18.34 -15.33
CA LYS A 367 -4.73 19.71 -15.02
C LYS A 367 -5.24 20.71 -16.06
N LEU A 368 -5.32 20.31 -17.34
CA LEU A 368 -5.94 21.13 -18.39
C LEU A 368 -7.44 21.30 -18.16
N LEU A 369 -8.13 20.23 -17.74
CA LEU A 369 -9.58 20.27 -17.52
C LEU A 369 -9.98 20.89 -16.16
N LEU A 370 -9.08 20.89 -15.18
CA LEU A 370 -9.27 21.40 -13.83
C LEU A 370 -8.22 22.49 -13.54
N PRO A 371 -8.28 23.64 -14.23
CA PRO A 371 -7.24 24.67 -14.13
C PRO A 371 -7.11 25.20 -12.69
N LYS A 372 -8.22 25.26 -11.95
CA LYS A 372 -8.29 25.70 -10.55
C LYS A 372 -7.68 24.72 -9.54
N LYS A 373 -7.45 23.46 -9.91
CA LYS A 373 -6.84 22.46 -9.01
C LYS A 373 -5.34 22.35 -9.27
N THR A 374 -4.54 22.28 -8.22
CA THR A 374 -3.10 22.05 -8.36
C THR A 374 -2.82 20.59 -8.78
N VAL A 375 -1.67 20.36 -9.43
CA VAL A 375 -1.21 19.00 -9.80
C VAL A 375 -1.16 18.09 -8.58
N THR A 376 -0.70 18.61 -7.43
CA THR A 376 -0.63 17.86 -6.17
C THR A 376 -2.01 17.45 -5.68
N GLN A 377 -3.00 18.33 -5.69
CA GLN A 377 -4.36 17.97 -5.27
C GLN A 377 -5.01 16.97 -6.20
N ILE A 378 -4.80 17.10 -7.52
CA ILE A 378 -5.26 16.11 -8.50
C ILE A 378 -4.65 14.75 -8.18
N LYS A 379 -3.33 14.68 -7.93
CA LYS A 379 -2.65 13.44 -7.54
C LYS A 379 -3.21 12.87 -6.23
N VAL A 380 -3.32 13.69 -5.18
CA VAL A 380 -3.85 13.28 -3.86
C VAL A 380 -5.28 12.78 -3.98
N ARG A 381 -6.14 13.45 -4.76
CA ARG A 381 -7.53 13.04 -4.96
C ARG A 381 -7.60 11.77 -5.80
N LEU A 382 -6.86 11.68 -6.90
CA LEU A 382 -6.75 10.44 -7.68
C LEU A 382 -6.31 9.25 -6.82
N MET A 383 -5.28 9.45 -5.99
CA MET A 383 -4.80 8.44 -5.07
C MET A 383 -5.89 8.11 -4.05
N SER A 384 -6.59 9.10 -3.48
CA SER A 384 -7.68 8.86 -2.54
C SER A 384 -8.86 8.12 -3.17
N THR A 385 -9.22 8.42 -4.43
CA THR A 385 -10.31 7.76 -5.16
C THR A 385 -9.92 6.35 -5.57
N ARG A 386 -8.68 6.14 -6.06
CA ARG A 386 -8.15 4.79 -6.34
C ARG A 386 -8.01 3.98 -5.07
N VAL A 387 -7.44 4.56 -4.01
CA VAL A 387 -7.34 3.93 -2.69
C VAL A 387 -8.74 3.66 -2.16
N ALA A 388 -9.75 4.52 -2.34
CA ALA A 388 -11.11 4.22 -1.90
C ALA A 388 -11.73 3.07 -2.73
N SER A 389 -11.57 3.06 -4.05
CA SER A 389 -12.06 1.98 -4.92
C SER A 389 -11.35 0.66 -4.63
N TYR A 390 -10.03 0.70 -4.54
CA TYR A 390 -9.17 -0.40 -4.17
C TYR A 390 -9.47 -0.88 -2.75
N CYS A 391 -9.55 0.01 -1.76
CA CYS A 391 -9.97 -0.32 -0.40
C CYS A 391 -11.40 -0.84 -0.35
N ARG A 392 -12.33 -0.48 -1.24
CA ARG A 392 -13.68 -1.08 -1.30
C ARG A 392 -13.64 -2.49 -1.86
N SER A 393 -12.85 -2.72 -2.92
CA SER A 393 -12.63 -4.04 -3.51
C SER A 393 -11.87 -4.96 -2.56
N MET A 394 -10.75 -4.47 -2.03
CA MET A 394 -9.96 -5.09 -0.98
C MET A 394 -10.81 -5.29 0.26
N ASN A 395 -11.59 -4.34 0.76
CA ASN A 395 -12.48 -4.58 1.91
C ASN A 395 -13.48 -5.71 1.68
N ARG A 396 -13.93 -5.97 0.45
CA ARG A 396 -14.77 -7.13 0.14
C ARG A 396 -13.98 -8.43 0.27
N LYS A 397 -12.85 -8.56 -0.42
CA LYS A 397 -11.95 -9.74 -0.33
C LYS A 397 -11.39 -9.95 1.10
N ALA A 398 -11.04 -8.85 1.74
CA ALA A 398 -10.62 -8.75 3.12
C ALA A 398 -11.67 -9.26 4.10
N ARG A 399 -12.94 -8.91 3.88
CA ARG A 399 -14.03 -9.35 4.76
C ARG A 399 -14.26 -10.85 4.63
N SER A 400 -14.15 -11.42 3.43
CA SER A 400 -14.20 -12.87 3.24
C SER A 400 -12.97 -13.57 3.82
N ASN A 401 -11.80 -12.96 3.69
CA ASN A 401 -10.52 -13.57 4.11
C ASN A 401 -10.16 -13.28 5.58
N PHE A 402 -10.94 -12.48 6.30
CA PHE A 402 -10.58 -12.10 7.67
C PHE A 402 -10.47 -13.28 8.66
N PRO A 403 -11.35 -14.30 8.63
CA PRO A 403 -11.18 -15.46 9.49
C PRO A 403 -9.82 -16.14 9.29
N GLU A 404 -9.34 -16.17 8.05
CA GLU A 404 -8.04 -16.74 7.68
C GLU A 404 -6.88 -15.81 8.08
N LEU A 405 -7.00 -14.51 7.84
CA LEU A 405 -6.05 -13.51 8.35
C LEU A 405 -5.90 -13.58 9.87
N SER A 406 -7.00 -13.71 10.63
CA SER A 406 -6.94 -13.79 12.09
C SER A 406 -6.18 -15.04 12.55
N LYS A 407 -6.42 -16.19 11.91
CA LYS A 407 -5.69 -17.44 12.19
C LYS A 407 -4.20 -17.31 11.88
N LEU A 408 -3.85 -16.72 10.73
CA LEU A 408 -2.45 -16.51 10.33
C LEU A 408 -1.73 -15.56 11.29
N VAL A 409 -2.36 -14.46 11.68
CA VAL A 409 -1.78 -13.52 12.65
C VAL A 409 -1.62 -14.17 14.02
N GLU A 410 -2.61 -14.92 14.52
CA GLU A 410 -2.49 -15.62 15.81
C GLU A 410 -1.41 -16.70 15.80
N HIS A 411 -1.29 -17.44 14.71
CA HIS A 411 -0.23 -18.42 14.52
C HIS A 411 1.14 -17.74 14.54
N ASP A 412 1.30 -16.65 13.78
CA ASP A 412 2.57 -15.93 13.67
C ASP A 412 2.94 -15.23 14.99
N LEU A 413 1.97 -14.64 15.70
CA LEU A 413 2.16 -14.07 17.04
C LEU A 413 2.69 -15.10 18.04
N ARG A 414 2.18 -16.34 17.99
CA ARG A 414 2.66 -17.44 18.85
C ARG A 414 4.05 -17.91 18.45
N ALA A 415 4.31 -18.02 17.15
CA ALA A 415 5.59 -18.50 16.63
C ALA A 415 6.74 -17.50 16.85
N ASN A 416 6.48 -16.20 16.66
CA ASN A 416 7.50 -15.16 16.61
C ASN A 416 7.50 -14.25 17.85
N GLN A 417 7.16 -14.79 19.03
CA GLN A 417 7.23 -14.10 20.31
C GLN A 417 6.45 -12.75 20.36
N GLY A 418 5.39 -12.62 19.58
CA GLY A 418 4.57 -11.41 19.51
C GLY A 418 4.95 -10.40 18.41
N ILE A 419 5.90 -10.74 17.53
CA ILE A 419 6.15 -10.01 16.29
C ILE A 419 5.31 -10.63 15.18
N VAL A 420 4.59 -9.82 14.40
CA VAL A 420 3.83 -10.28 13.23
C VAL A 420 4.61 -9.96 11.97
N ASP A 421 4.94 -10.97 11.18
CA ASP A 421 5.50 -10.81 9.84
C ASP A 421 4.37 -10.60 8.82
N TRP A 422 4.02 -9.33 8.62
CA TRP A 422 3.00 -8.94 7.64
C TRP A 422 3.38 -9.29 6.20
N ASN A 423 4.68 -9.43 5.87
CA ASN A 423 5.12 -9.81 4.53
C ASN A 423 4.75 -11.26 4.23
N LYS A 424 5.05 -12.16 5.16
CA LYS A 424 4.67 -13.57 5.08
C LYS A 424 3.16 -13.74 4.99
N ILE A 425 2.42 -13.05 5.86
CA ILE A 425 0.94 -13.11 5.88
C ILE A 425 0.34 -12.54 4.60
N GLY A 426 0.86 -11.41 4.11
CA GLY A 426 0.43 -10.80 2.85
C GLY A 426 0.66 -11.72 1.66
N ALA A 427 1.84 -12.35 1.59
CA ALA A 427 2.16 -13.33 0.56
C ALA A 427 1.20 -14.53 0.57
N SER A 428 0.88 -15.08 1.75
CA SER A 428 -0.08 -16.19 1.87
C SER A 428 -1.50 -15.83 1.42
N LEU A 429 -1.93 -14.59 1.63
CA LEU A 429 -3.28 -14.13 1.28
C LEU A 429 -3.39 -13.51 -0.12
N GLY A 430 -2.27 -13.29 -0.81
CA GLY A 430 -2.24 -12.50 -2.05
C GLY A 430 -2.67 -11.04 -1.84
N ILE A 431 -2.42 -10.50 -0.64
CA ILE A 431 -2.80 -9.14 -0.23
C ILE A 431 -1.53 -8.38 0.17
N TYR A 432 -1.47 -7.08 -0.12
CA TYR A 432 -0.33 -6.27 0.32
C TYR A 432 -0.19 -6.27 1.86
N PRO A 433 1.04 -6.44 2.39
CA PRO A 433 1.31 -6.52 3.83
C PRO A 433 0.71 -5.37 4.66
N SER A 434 0.85 -4.14 4.19
CA SER A 434 0.30 -2.94 4.86
C SER A 434 -1.23 -2.95 4.97
N ILE A 435 -1.91 -3.64 4.05
CA ILE A 435 -3.36 -3.76 4.06
C ILE A 435 -3.82 -4.87 5.00
N CYS A 436 -3.10 -6.00 5.04
CA CYS A 436 -3.29 -7.02 6.07
C CYS A 436 -3.16 -6.42 7.48
N GLU A 437 -2.12 -5.62 7.70
CA GLU A 437 -1.89 -4.91 8.96
C GLU A 437 -3.05 -3.96 9.29
N ALA A 438 -3.40 -3.06 8.37
CA ALA A 438 -4.48 -2.08 8.59
C ALA A 438 -5.83 -2.75 8.85
N MET A 439 -6.14 -3.83 8.13
CA MET A 439 -7.36 -4.62 8.32
C MET A 439 -7.41 -5.26 9.69
N TYR A 440 -6.32 -5.93 10.10
CA TYR A 440 -6.23 -6.56 11.39
C TYR A 440 -6.37 -5.54 12.51
N GLN A 441 -5.64 -4.42 12.44
CA GLN A 441 -5.73 -3.32 13.41
C GLN A 441 -7.15 -2.73 13.50
N HIS A 442 -7.80 -2.49 12.37
CA HIS A 442 -9.13 -1.89 12.35
C HIS A 442 -10.20 -2.86 12.91
N ARG A 443 -10.16 -4.15 12.55
CA ARG A 443 -11.16 -5.12 13.04
C ARG A 443 -10.92 -5.52 14.49
N THR A 444 -9.68 -5.71 14.94
CA THR A 444 -9.40 -5.95 16.36
C THR A 444 -9.87 -4.76 17.20
N SER A 445 -9.57 -3.53 16.77
CA SER A 445 -10.08 -2.31 17.40
C SER A 445 -11.61 -2.28 17.46
N ARG A 446 -12.30 -2.71 16.40
CA ARG A 446 -13.77 -2.69 16.33
C ARG A 446 -14.44 -3.82 17.11
N ALA A 447 -13.89 -5.04 17.07
CA ALA A 447 -14.38 -6.19 17.83
C ALA A 447 -14.32 -5.93 19.33
N LEU A 448 -13.22 -5.31 19.79
CA LEU A 448 -13.08 -4.85 21.17
C LEU A 448 -14.15 -3.81 21.54
N VAL A 449 -14.45 -2.86 20.66
CA VAL A 449 -15.47 -1.82 20.89
C VAL A 449 -16.89 -2.39 20.93
N VAL A 450 -17.24 -3.34 20.05
CA VAL A 450 -18.59 -3.93 19.98
C VAL A 450 -18.92 -4.74 21.24
N SER A 451 -17.94 -5.44 21.81
CA SER A 451 -18.15 -6.25 23.03
C SER A 451 -18.42 -5.42 24.30
N GLN A 452 -18.17 -4.11 24.31
CA GLN A 452 -18.15 -3.33 25.56
C GLN A 452 -19.30 -2.34 25.76
N GLY A 453 -20.27 -2.26 24.84
CA GLY A 453 -21.34 -1.28 24.91
C GLY A 453 -20.84 0.15 24.67
N LYS A 454 -21.73 1.05 24.23
CA LYS A 454 -21.40 2.44 23.91
C LYS A 454 -21.13 3.24 25.19
N GLY A 455 -19.93 3.13 25.73
CA GLY A 455 -19.47 3.95 26.85
C GLY A 455 -18.00 3.69 27.17
N TYR A 456 -17.22 4.74 27.43
CA TYR A 456 -15.84 4.59 27.91
C TYR A 456 -15.87 4.01 29.33
N LYS A 457 -15.87 2.69 29.47
CA LYS A 457 -15.77 2.02 30.77
C LYS A 457 -14.53 2.54 31.49
N ARG A 458 -14.63 2.84 32.79
CA ARG A 458 -13.48 3.21 33.62
C ARG A 458 -12.44 2.07 33.60
N TRP A 459 -11.16 2.39 33.63
CA TRP A 459 -10.09 1.38 33.69
C TRP A 459 -10.14 0.68 35.06
N THR A 460 -10.26 -0.63 35.09
CA THR A 460 -10.15 -1.40 36.34
C THR A 460 -8.69 -1.58 36.72
N GLU A 461 -8.40 -1.86 38.00
CA GLU A 461 -7.02 -2.07 38.46
C GLU A 461 -6.36 -3.27 37.75
N ALA A 462 -7.10 -4.36 37.56
CA ALA A 462 -6.63 -5.52 36.83
C ALA A 462 -6.26 -5.17 35.36
N GLU A 463 -7.05 -4.32 34.69
CA GLU A 463 -6.71 -3.84 33.35
C GLU A 463 -5.45 -2.96 33.35
N VAL A 464 -5.31 -2.09 34.36
CA VAL A 464 -4.12 -1.22 34.49
C VAL A 464 -2.87 -2.05 34.72
N SER A 465 -2.93 -3.10 35.53
CA SER A 465 -1.82 -4.01 35.76
C SER A 465 -1.39 -4.74 34.48
N ARG A 466 -2.35 -5.32 33.72
CA ARG A 466 -2.04 -5.92 32.41
C ARG A 466 -1.47 -4.91 31.42
N PHE A 467 -2.00 -3.70 31.41
CA PHE A 467 -1.53 -2.63 30.55
C PHE A 467 -0.08 -2.22 30.85
N LYS A 468 0.31 -2.08 32.12
CA LYS A 468 1.70 -1.78 32.51
C LYS A 468 2.64 -2.89 32.03
N VAL A 469 2.33 -4.14 32.35
CA VAL A 469 3.13 -5.31 31.91
C VAL A 469 3.29 -5.35 30.40
N ALA A 470 2.21 -5.07 29.65
CA ALA A 470 2.25 -5.03 28.19
C ALA A 470 3.13 -3.90 27.64
N VAL A 471 3.08 -2.71 28.26
CA VAL A 471 3.92 -1.56 27.87
C VAL A 471 5.38 -1.83 28.17
N ASP A 472 5.70 -2.32 29.38
CA ASP A 472 7.06 -2.61 29.80
C ASP A 472 7.70 -3.68 28.92
N LYS A 473 6.93 -4.73 28.59
CA LYS A 473 7.36 -5.77 27.64
C LYS A 473 7.70 -5.17 26.27
N GLN A 474 6.86 -4.27 25.74
CA GLN A 474 7.12 -3.65 24.43
C GLN A 474 8.33 -2.71 24.44
N LEU A 475 8.52 -1.94 25.52
CA LEU A 475 9.70 -1.10 25.70
C LEU A 475 10.97 -1.95 25.78
N ALA A 476 10.95 -3.04 26.54
CA ALA A 476 12.09 -3.95 26.69
C ALA A 476 12.46 -4.64 25.37
N THR A 477 11.48 -5.11 24.59
CA THR A 477 11.75 -5.87 23.36
C THR A 477 12.11 -4.99 22.16
N HIS A 478 11.53 -3.79 22.05
CA HIS A 478 11.63 -3.00 20.82
C HIS A 478 12.19 -1.58 21.00
N GLY A 479 12.30 -1.08 22.24
CA GLY A 479 12.61 0.34 22.50
C GLY A 479 11.51 1.33 22.09
N VAL A 480 10.46 0.87 21.40
CA VAL A 480 9.32 1.67 20.94
C VAL A 480 8.00 0.94 21.23
N ILE A 481 7.00 1.68 21.70
CA ILE A 481 5.71 1.09 22.08
C ILE A 481 4.81 0.96 20.84
N LYS A 482 4.56 -0.28 20.41
CA LYS A 482 3.55 -0.57 19.38
C LYS A 482 2.17 -0.72 20.03
N TRP A 483 1.39 0.36 20.02
CA TRP A 483 0.11 0.44 20.74
C TRP A 483 -0.92 -0.64 20.36
N HIS A 484 -0.92 -1.12 19.12
CA HIS A 484 -1.83 -2.19 18.69
C HIS A 484 -1.48 -3.52 19.36
N VAL A 485 -0.20 -3.81 19.60
CA VAL A 485 0.25 -4.98 20.37
C VAL A 485 -0.16 -4.84 21.84
N VAL A 486 0.01 -3.65 22.41
CA VAL A 486 -0.45 -3.37 23.79
C VAL A 486 -1.96 -3.58 23.92
N ALA A 487 -2.75 -3.07 22.97
CA ALA A 487 -4.21 -3.29 22.95
C ALA A 487 -4.57 -4.78 22.88
N TYR A 488 -3.87 -5.55 22.04
CA TYR A 488 -4.04 -7.00 21.96
C TYR A 488 -3.73 -7.69 23.30
N LEU A 489 -2.60 -7.36 23.93
CA LEU A 489 -2.18 -7.93 25.22
C LEU A 489 -3.11 -7.55 26.38
N VAL A 490 -3.67 -6.34 26.35
CA VAL A 490 -4.66 -5.90 27.34
C VAL A 490 -5.99 -6.63 27.15
N GLY A 491 -6.35 -6.94 25.90
CA GLY A 491 -7.51 -7.75 25.51
C GLY A 491 -8.87 -7.08 25.70
N SER A 492 -8.93 -5.94 26.39
CA SER A 492 -10.18 -5.24 26.70
C SER A 492 -10.22 -3.80 26.17
N ARG A 493 -9.15 -3.27 25.59
CA ARG A 493 -9.03 -1.85 25.19
C ARG A 493 -8.45 -1.73 23.81
N ASN A 494 -8.91 -0.75 23.04
CA ASN A 494 -8.34 -0.47 21.72
C ASN A 494 -7.03 0.34 21.83
N MET A 495 -6.31 0.41 20.72
CA MET A 495 -5.01 1.08 20.59
C MET A 495 -5.04 2.53 21.13
N THR A 496 -6.04 3.31 20.72
CA THR A 496 -6.19 4.71 21.09
C THR A 496 -6.46 4.88 22.59
N GLN A 497 -7.27 3.99 23.17
CA GLN A 497 -7.53 3.98 24.61
C GLN A 497 -6.26 3.68 25.41
N CYS A 498 -5.47 2.69 24.99
CA CYS A 498 -4.18 2.36 25.58
C CYS A 498 -3.20 3.55 25.50
N TYR A 499 -3.08 4.18 24.33
CA TYR A 499 -2.23 5.37 24.15
C TYR A 499 -2.64 6.53 25.06
N ASN A 500 -3.94 6.85 25.09
CA ASN A 500 -4.45 7.93 25.94
C ASN A 500 -4.25 7.63 27.42
N LYS A 501 -4.38 6.36 27.84
CA LYS A 501 -4.11 5.92 29.21
C LYS A 501 -2.64 6.11 29.56
N TYR A 502 -1.71 5.70 28.68
CA TYR A 502 -0.28 5.92 28.87
C TYR A 502 0.05 7.40 29.05
N ARG A 503 -0.42 8.24 28.12
CA ARG A 503 -0.21 9.69 28.17
C ARG A 503 -0.75 10.30 29.47
N GLY A 504 -1.88 9.80 29.96
CA GLY A 504 -2.45 10.19 31.25
C GLY A 504 -1.57 9.79 32.44
N ILE A 505 -0.97 8.59 32.42
CA ILE A 505 -0.03 8.14 33.46
C ILE A 505 1.23 9.02 33.45
N MET A 506 1.82 9.27 32.27
CA MET A 506 3.02 10.10 32.13
C MET A 506 2.80 11.55 32.60
N LYS A 507 1.60 12.11 32.35
CA LYS A 507 1.25 13.43 32.88
C LYS A 507 1.13 13.43 34.40
N LYS A 508 0.55 12.39 34.99
CA LYS A 508 0.41 12.27 36.45
C LYS A 508 1.76 12.09 37.14
N SER A 509 2.66 11.29 36.57
CA SER A 509 4.01 11.13 37.13
C SER A 509 4.81 12.43 37.04
N ALA A 510 4.71 13.19 35.94
CA ALA A 510 5.36 14.49 35.83
C ALA A 510 4.86 15.50 36.89
N VAL A 511 3.54 15.54 37.12
CA VAL A 511 2.97 16.38 38.18
C VAL A 511 3.42 15.91 39.57
N ALA A 512 3.40 14.61 39.83
CA ALA A 512 3.85 14.05 41.11
C ALA A 512 5.32 14.40 41.40
N SER A 513 6.21 14.27 40.40
CA SER A 513 7.62 14.68 40.53
C SER A 513 7.78 16.17 40.81
N SER A 514 7.00 17.03 40.16
CA SER A 514 7.05 18.47 40.43
C SER A 514 6.54 18.84 41.83
N SER A 515 5.55 18.11 42.36
CA SER A 515 5.04 18.34 43.71
C SER A 515 5.99 17.85 44.81
N SER A 516 6.72 16.75 44.59
CA SER A 516 7.72 16.28 45.57
C SER A 516 8.93 17.20 45.65
N GLU A 517 9.33 17.82 44.54
CA GLU A 517 10.47 18.75 44.49
C GLU A 517 10.11 20.09 45.15
N ALA A 518 8.90 20.59 44.94
CA ALA A 518 8.38 21.77 45.65
C ALA A 518 8.24 21.54 47.17
N ALA A 519 7.84 20.33 47.59
CA ALA A 519 7.78 19.95 49.00
C ALA A 519 9.18 19.82 49.63
N ALA A 520 10.17 19.29 48.89
CA ALA A 520 11.55 19.21 49.36
C ALA A 520 12.20 20.60 49.49
N ALA A 521 11.91 21.53 48.59
CA ALA A 521 12.44 22.89 48.63
C ALA A 521 11.88 23.75 49.78
N THR A 522 10.76 23.36 50.40
CA THR A 522 10.15 24.07 51.54
C THR A 522 10.51 23.49 52.91
N ALA A 523 11.24 22.36 52.96
CA ALA A 523 11.85 21.86 54.18
C ALA A 523 13.10 22.69 54.53
N LYS A 524 12.88 23.84 55.19
CA LYS A 524 13.92 24.71 55.75
C LYS A 524 14.81 23.88 56.70
N PRO A 525 16.15 23.93 56.61
CA PRO A 525 17.02 23.23 57.55
C PRO A 525 16.78 23.82 58.95
N ALA A 526 16.24 23.02 59.85
CA ALA A 526 16.12 23.40 61.25
C ALA A 526 17.52 23.49 61.86
N ASP A 527 17.75 24.60 62.58
CA ASP A 527 19.01 25.04 63.17
C ASP A 527 19.83 23.91 63.80
N ALA A 528 21.02 23.70 63.23
CA ALA A 528 22.12 23.00 63.89
C ALA A 528 22.99 24.02 64.63
N THR A 529 22.50 24.53 65.76
CA THR A 529 23.33 25.28 66.73
C THR A 529 22.85 24.99 68.15
N ALA A 530 23.43 23.98 68.80
CA ALA A 530 23.63 23.93 70.25
C ALA A 530 24.41 22.66 70.66
N ALA A 531 25.73 22.75 70.72
CA ALA A 531 26.56 21.96 71.65
C ALA A 531 28.02 22.48 71.62
N SER A 532 28.30 23.52 72.40
CA SER A 532 29.63 23.80 72.92
C SER A 532 29.47 24.46 74.28
N THR A 533 29.44 23.65 75.34
CA THR A 533 29.91 24.04 76.68
C THR A 533 30.29 22.79 77.43
#